data_AF-A0A349TX11-F1
#
_entry.id   AF-A0A349TX11-F1
#
_cell.length_a   1.000
_cell.length_b   1.000
_cell.length_c   1.000
_cell.angle_alpha   90.00
_cell.angle_beta   90.00
_cell.angle_gamma   90.00
#
_symmetry.space_group_name_H-M   'P 1'
#
loop_
_entity.id
_entity.type
_entity.pdbx_description
1 polymer ?
#
loop_
_entity_poly.entity_id
_entity_poly.type
_entity_poly.pdbx_seq_one_letter_code
_entity_poly.pdbx_strand_id
1 'polypeptide(L)'
;MMPPVCPPAIVTPTIEVVRADPSVAMDTGLSIAALTHKAGHDGEHVEVRGLTVNNLQRQIRLHMEGRPLPENPDLACYRLTGIEVTILPITTVYVASEYPAGSCAYKAVLQHENRHVVSFLDALWRYRAQVRDTVWATVWRIGVQGPFDEADANQFMTTLRQALDAALLPYDENLLARDRGLQEKIDNSGEYANVARQIEKCLRRGR
;
A
#
# COMPACT_ATOMS: atom_id res chain seq x y z
N MET A 1 -2.94 -50.90 1.52
CA MET A 1 -3.14 -49.98 0.39
C MET A 1 -2.29 -48.76 0.62
N MET A 2 -1.52 -48.31 -0.38
CA MET A 2 -0.82 -47.03 -0.29
C MET A 2 -1.88 -45.91 -0.28
N PRO A 3 -1.72 -44.88 0.56
CA PRO A 3 -2.63 -43.74 0.50
C PRO A 3 -2.57 -43.11 -0.89
N PRO A 4 -3.70 -42.61 -1.42
CA PRO A 4 -3.69 -41.92 -2.70
C PRO A 4 -2.74 -40.72 -2.63
N VAL A 5 -1.90 -40.55 -3.66
CA VAL A 5 -0.92 -39.45 -3.74
C VAL A 5 -1.21 -38.64 -4.98
N CYS A 6 -1.15 -37.32 -4.87
CA CYS A 6 -1.26 -36.46 -6.04
C CYS A 6 -0.07 -36.63 -6.97
N PRO A 7 -0.29 -36.77 -8.30
CA PRO A 7 0.82 -36.88 -9.23
C PRO A 7 1.66 -35.59 -9.21
N PRO A 8 2.99 -35.69 -9.18
CA PRO A 8 3.84 -34.51 -9.20
C PRO A 8 3.65 -33.78 -10.53
N ALA A 9 3.30 -32.50 -10.47
CA ALA A 9 3.33 -31.62 -11.63
C ALA A 9 3.93 -30.28 -11.23
N ILE A 10 4.84 -29.79 -12.07
CA ILE A 10 5.31 -28.41 -11.98
C ILE A 10 4.23 -27.56 -12.65
N VAL A 11 3.59 -26.72 -11.85
CA VAL A 11 2.60 -25.76 -12.33
C VAL A 11 3.15 -24.38 -12.05
N THR A 12 3.23 -23.57 -13.09
CA THR A 12 3.65 -22.18 -13.00
C THR A 12 2.41 -21.31 -12.86
N PRO A 13 2.14 -20.73 -11.68
CA PRO A 13 0.99 -19.84 -11.53
C PRO A 13 1.22 -18.55 -12.31
N THR A 14 0.16 -17.98 -12.87
CA THR A 14 0.19 -16.59 -13.31
C THR A 14 0.30 -15.67 -12.10
N ILE A 15 1.11 -14.63 -12.19
CA ILE A 15 1.22 -13.62 -11.14
C ILE A 15 0.86 -12.28 -11.74
N GLU A 16 -0.22 -11.71 -11.24
CA GLU A 16 -0.64 -10.37 -11.57
C GLU A 16 -0.51 -9.47 -10.34
N VAL A 17 0.13 -8.32 -10.52
CA VAL A 17 0.21 -7.29 -9.49
C VAL A 17 -0.47 -6.06 -10.04
N VAL A 18 -1.59 -5.67 -9.45
CA VAL A 18 -2.39 -4.52 -9.88
C VAL A 18 -2.25 -3.42 -8.85
N ARG A 19 -2.18 -2.17 -9.31
CA ARG A 19 -2.33 -1.00 -8.45
C ARG A 19 -3.75 -0.49 -8.63
N ALA A 20 -4.53 -0.44 -7.57
CA ALA A 20 -5.83 0.21 -7.58
C ALA A 20 -5.67 1.73 -7.76
N ASP A 21 -6.74 2.40 -8.18
CA ASP A 21 -6.75 3.85 -8.19
C ASP A 21 -6.50 4.38 -6.77
N PRO A 22 -5.67 5.42 -6.61
CA PRO A 22 -5.35 5.95 -5.30
C PRO A 22 -6.58 6.58 -4.64
N SER A 23 -6.82 6.20 -3.40
CA SER A 23 -7.79 6.87 -2.55
C SER A 23 -7.12 8.06 -1.89
N VAL A 24 -7.49 9.28 -2.29
CA VAL A 24 -6.99 10.52 -1.69
C VAL A 24 -8.13 11.21 -0.96
N ALA A 25 -8.04 11.25 0.36
CA ALA A 25 -8.98 11.95 1.23
C ALA A 25 -8.44 13.31 1.65
N MET A 26 -9.32 14.31 1.73
CA MET A 26 -8.99 15.63 2.26
C MET A 26 -9.50 15.76 3.69
N ASP A 27 -8.67 16.31 4.58
CA ASP A 27 -9.06 16.65 5.95
C ASP A 27 -8.66 18.10 6.24
N THR A 28 -9.64 18.91 6.66
CA THR A 28 -9.43 20.33 7.02
C THR A 28 -9.90 20.63 8.44
N GLY A 29 -10.00 19.62 9.30
CA GLY A 29 -10.49 19.75 10.66
C GLY A 29 -9.39 20.06 11.69
N LEU A 30 -8.12 19.79 11.36
CA LEU A 30 -7.00 19.98 12.28
C LEU A 30 -6.43 21.39 12.18
N SER A 31 -6.10 22.00 13.32
CA SER A 31 -5.39 23.29 13.39
C SER A 31 -3.91 23.15 13.06
N ILE A 32 -3.22 24.26 12.81
CA ILE A 32 -1.75 24.29 12.63
C ILE A 32 -1.04 23.60 13.81
N ALA A 33 -1.46 23.91 15.05
CA ALA A 33 -0.90 23.29 16.25
C ALA A 33 -1.12 21.77 16.27
N ALA A 34 -2.33 21.29 15.95
CA ALA A 34 -2.63 19.86 15.91
C ALA A 34 -1.87 19.13 14.79
N LEU A 35 -1.67 19.77 13.64
CA LEU A 35 -0.86 19.23 12.55
C LEU A 35 0.62 19.18 12.90
N THR A 36 1.12 20.19 13.60
CA THR A 36 2.52 20.26 14.06
C THR A 36 2.81 19.13 15.04
N HIS A 37 1.89 18.91 15.99
CA HIS A 37 1.92 17.76 16.88
C HIS A 37 1.87 16.42 16.11
N LYS A 38 0.93 16.28 15.17
CA LYS A 38 0.76 15.06 14.36
C LYS A 38 1.99 14.73 13.51
N ALA A 39 2.70 15.74 13.04
CA ALA A 39 3.94 15.61 12.29
C ALA A 39 5.15 15.29 13.18
N GLY A 40 5.01 15.37 14.52
CA GLY A 40 6.07 15.06 15.48
C GLY A 40 7.05 16.22 15.73
N HIS A 41 6.69 17.45 15.36
CA HIS A 41 7.52 18.65 15.53
C HIS A 41 7.20 19.43 16.83
N ASP A 42 6.73 18.75 17.88
CA ASP A 42 6.43 19.40 19.16
C ASP A 42 7.67 20.06 19.76
N GLY A 43 7.56 21.35 20.11
CA GLY A 43 8.65 22.11 20.72
C GLY A 43 9.71 22.59 19.74
N GLU A 44 9.56 22.29 18.45
CA GLU A 44 10.36 22.92 17.39
C GLU A 44 9.77 24.27 16.99
N HIS A 45 10.59 25.19 16.49
CA HIS A 45 10.14 26.47 15.95
C HIS A 45 9.60 26.33 14.51
N VAL A 46 8.83 25.27 14.25
CA VAL A 46 8.28 24.91 12.94
C VAL A 46 6.76 24.84 13.05
N GLU A 47 6.06 25.49 12.13
CA GLU A 47 4.60 25.42 12.01
C GLU A 47 4.22 24.55 10.81
N VAL A 48 3.58 23.43 11.06
CA VAL A 48 3.07 22.54 10.00
C VAL A 48 1.67 22.99 9.58
N ARG A 49 1.58 23.48 8.35
CA ARG A 49 0.37 24.11 7.78
C ARG A 49 -0.45 23.17 6.89
N GLY A 50 0.17 22.08 6.46
CA GLY A 50 -0.42 20.95 5.77
C GLY A 50 0.39 19.71 6.08
N LEU A 51 -0.19 18.54 5.85
CA LEU A 51 0.50 17.26 6.06
C LEU A 51 -0.07 16.23 5.12
N THR A 52 0.78 15.43 4.49
CA THR A 52 0.35 14.29 3.65
C THR A 52 0.73 12.99 4.33
N VAL A 53 -0.27 12.21 4.73
CA VAL A 53 -0.08 10.89 5.34
C VAL A 53 -0.40 9.82 4.34
N ASN A 54 0.61 9.04 3.96
CA ASN A 54 0.48 7.90 3.07
C ASN A 54 0.42 6.59 3.85
N ASN A 55 -0.44 5.69 3.40
CA ASN A 55 -0.58 4.34 3.89
C ASN A 55 -0.78 3.37 2.72
N LEU A 56 -0.59 2.09 2.99
CA LEU A 56 -0.68 1.02 2.00
C LEU A 56 -1.54 -0.12 2.54
N GLN A 57 -2.51 -0.54 1.75
CA GLN A 57 -3.20 -1.81 1.96
C GLN A 57 -2.90 -2.75 0.80
N ARG A 58 -2.92 -4.06 1.08
CA ARG A 58 -2.78 -5.11 0.07
C ARG A 58 -3.94 -6.07 0.18
N GLN A 59 -4.40 -6.56 -0.96
CA GLN A 59 -5.31 -7.69 -1.07
C GLN A 59 -4.67 -8.78 -1.92
N ILE A 60 -4.76 -10.04 -1.47
CA ILE A 60 -4.24 -11.21 -2.18
C ILE A 60 -5.39 -12.15 -2.53
N ARG A 61 -5.59 -12.39 -3.82
CA ARG A 61 -6.51 -13.41 -4.33
C ARG A 61 -5.69 -14.57 -4.90
N LEU A 62 -6.01 -15.77 -4.43
CA LEU A 62 -5.40 -17.01 -4.87
C LEU A 62 -6.40 -17.78 -5.72
N HIS A 63 -5.95 -18.26 -6.88
CA HIS A 63 -6.72 -19.09 -7.78
C HIS A 63 -6.14 -20.50 -7.78
N MET A 64 -6.97 -21.47 -7.38
CA MET A 64 -6.61 -22.88 -7.40
C MET A 64 -7.62 -23.68 -8.21
N GLU A 65 -7.14 -24.76 -8.82
CA GLU A 65 -7.98 -25.75 -9.47
C GLU A 65 -7.82 -27.09 -8.75
N GLY A 66 -8.95 -27.67 -8.33
CA GLY A 66 -9.01 -29.01 -7.75
C GLY A 66 -9.37 -30.05 -8.82
N ARG A 67 -8.72 -31.21 -8.76
CA ARG A 67 -9.08 -32.40 -9.55
C ARG A 67 -9.43 -33.54 -8.58
N PRO A 68 -10.70 -33.96 -8.50
CA PRO A 68 -11.12 -35.07 -7.64
C PRO A 68 -10.38 -36.36 -8.00
N LEU A 69 -10.12 -37.19 -6.99
CA LEU A 69 -9.55 -38.51 -7.19
C LEU A 69 -10.62 -39.47 -7.74
N PRO A 70 -10.30 -40.32 -8.72
CA PRO A 70 -11.24 -41.33 -9.22
C PRO A 70 -11.72 -42.31 -8.14
N GLU A 71 -10.85 -42.63 -7.18
CA GLU A 71 -11.10 -43.63 -6.13
C GLU A 71 -11.83 -43.04 -4.91
N ASN A 72 -11.76 -41.72 -4.72
CA ASN A 72 -12.47 -41.01 -3.65
C ASN A 72 -12.80 -39.57 -4.11
N PRO A 73 -14.04 -39.29 -4.55
CA PRO A 73 -14.42 -37.98 -5.07
C PRO A 73 -14.46 -36.87 -4.00
N ASP A 74 -14.46 -37.22 -2.71
CA ASP A 74 -14.40 -36.25 -1.60
C ASP A 74 -12.99 -35.67 -1.43
N LEU A 75 -11.99 -36.27 -2.08
CA LEU A 75 -10.61 -35.85 -2.07
C LEU A 75 -10.18 -35.32 -3.44
N ALA A 76 -9.46 -34.20 -3.45
CA ALA A 76 -8.97 -33.60 -4.68
C ALA A 76 -7.49 -33.18 -4.60
N CYS A 77 -6.82 -33.24 -5.74
CA CYS A 77 -5.50 -32.66 -5.93
C CYS A 77 -5.62 -31.22 -6.41
N TYR A 78 -5.03 -30.29 -5.68
CA TYR A 78 -5.13 -28.87 -5.97
C TYR A 78 -3.84 -28.33 -6.57
N ARG A 79 -3.96 -27.47 -7.57
CA ARG A 79 -2.85 -26.71 -8.15
C ARG A 79 -3.12 -25.22 -8.07
N LEU A 80 -2.10 -24.44 -7.73
CA LEU A 80 -2.16 -22.98 -7.81
C LEU A 80 -2.02 -22.56 -9.26
N THR A 81 -3.05 -21.91 -9.81
CA THR A 81 -3.08 -21.47 -11.21
C THR A 81 -2.84 -19.98 -11.37
N GLY A 82 -3.16 -19.19 -10.35
CA GLY A 82 -2.99 -17.74 -10.42
C GLY A 82 -2.92 -17.08 -9.04
N ILE A 83 -2.25 -15.94 -9.00
CA ILE A 83 -2.17 -15.06 -7.85
C ILE A 83 -2.38 -13.64 -8.35
N GLU A 84 -3.36 -12.95 -7.76
CA GLU A 84 -3.57 -11.52 -7.95
C GLU A 84 -3.22 -10.80 -6.66
N VAL A 85 -2.33 -9.82 -6.76
CA VAL A 85 -1.99 -8.92 -5.67
C VAL A 85 -2.44 -7.51 -6.03
N THR A 86 -3.44 -7.00 -5.31
CA THR A 86 -3.92 -5.62 -5.47
C THR A 86 -3.31 -4.73 -4.41
N ILE A 87 -2.58 -3.71 -4.85
CA ILE A 87 -1.98 -2.67 -4.02
C ILE A 87 -2.95 -1.50 -3.97
N LEU A 88 -3.35 -1.09 -2.77
CA LEU A 88 -4.33 -0.05 -2.49
C LEU A 88 -3.62 1.13 -1.79
N PRO A 89 -3.21 2.17 -2.54
CA PRO A 89 -2.65 3.37 -1.94
C PRO A 89 -3.75 4.20 -1.29
N ILE A 90 -3.53 4.55 -0.02
CA ILE A 90 -4.43 5.36 0.78
C ILE A 90 -3.66 6.58 1.25
N THR A 91 -4.09 7.75 0.82
CA THR A 91 -3.44 9.01 1.17
C THR A 91 -4.47 9.94 1.81
N THR A 92 -4.12 10.54 2.94
CA THR A 92 -4.88 11.64 3.54
C THR A 92 -4.06 12.90 3.46
N VAL A 93 -4.61 13.93 2.81
CA VAL A 93 -4.03 15.26 2.73
C VAL A 93 -4.73 16.16 3.73
N TYR A 94 -3.97 16.67 4.68
CA TYR A 94 -4.41 17.63 5.67
C TYR A 94 -4.06 19.05 5.23
N VAL A 95 -5.00 19.98 5.40
CA VAL A 95 -4.74 21.41 5.31
C VAL A 95 -5.28 22.05 6.59
N ALA A 96 -4.50 22.92 7.22
CA ALA A 96 -4.89 23.51 8.49
C ALA A 96 -6.23 24.25 8.41
N SER A 97 -7.08 24.09 9.44
CA SER A 97 -8.44 24.63 9.49
C SER A 97 -8.50 26.16 9.48
N GLU A 98 -7.40 26.82 9.83
CA GLU A 98 -7.19 28.27 9.71
C GLU A 98 -7.23 28.78 8.27
N TYR A 99 -7.14 27.88 7.28
CA TYR A 99 -7.22 28.21 5.85
C TYR A 99 -8.52 27.65 5.26
N PRO A 100 -9.58 28.48 5.13
CA PRO A 100 -10.86 28.02 4.56
C PRO A 100 -10.66 27.38 3.19
N ALA A 101 -11.38 26.28 2.94
CA ALA A 101 -11.32 25.56 1.69
C ALA A 101 -11.54 26.49 0.48
N GLY A 102 -10.68 26.37 -0.52
CA GLY A 102 -10.73 27.20 -1.72
C GLY A 102 -10.08 28.60 -1.60
N SER A 103 -9.71 29.03 -0.38
CA SER A 103 -8.95 30.27 -0.17
C SER A 103 -7.58 30.23 -0.86
N CYS A 104 -6.97 31.39 -1.06
CA CYS A 104 -5.63 31.49 -1.65
C CYS A 104 -4.58 30.75 -0.80
N ALA A 105 -4.64 30.91 0.53
CA ALA A 105 -3.73 30.21 1.45
C ALA A 105 -3.93 28.68 1.41
N TYR A 106 -5.20 28.23 1.41
CA TYR A 106 -5.53 26.82 1.26
C TYR A 106 -4.92 26.21 -0.01
N LYS A 107 -5.05 26.91 -1.15
CA LYS A 107 -4.49 26.44 -2.43
C LYS A 107 -2.96 26.37 -2.41
N ALA A 108 -2.29 27.31 -1.74
CA ALA A 108 -0.83 27.31 -1.61
C ALA A 108 -0.34 26.10 -0.80
N VAL A 109 -1.00 25.81 0.34
CA VAL A 109 -0.70 24.59 1.12
C VAL A 109 -0.98 23.34 0.30
N LEU A 110 -2.19 23.22 -0.27
CA LEU A 110 -2.58 22.05 -1.05
C LEU A 110 -1.64 21.79 -2.25
N GLN A 111 -1.14 22.85 -2.89
CA GLN A 111 -0.17 22.70 -3.97
C GLN A 111 1.14 22.07 -3.49
N HIS A 112 1.59 22.43 -2.30
CA HIS A 112 2.76 21.82 -1.67
C HIS A 112 2.47 20.35 -1.31
N GLU A 113 1.35 20.08 -0.61
CA GLU A 113 0.96 18.73 -0.22
C GLU A 113 0.80 17.76 -1.41
N ASN A 114 0.26 18.25 -2.54
CA ASN A 114 0.15 17.44 -3.75
C ASN A 114 1.50 16.96 -4.29
N ARG A 115 2.62 17.61 -3.96
CA ARG A 115 3.96 17.12 -4.32
C ARG A 115 4.30 15.83 -3.56
N HIS A 116 3.90 15.72 -2.30
CA HIS A 116 4.04 14.50 -1.51
C HIS A 116 3.19 13.37 -2.08
N VAL A 117 1.94 13.67 -2.45
CA VAL A 117 1.05 12.70 -3.13
C VAL A 117 1.70 12.16 -4.40
N VAL A 118 2.17 13.04 -5.29
CA VAL A 118 2.82 12.64 -6.56
C VAL A 118 4.08 11.82 -6.30
N SER A 119 4.91 12.23 -5.35
CA SER A 119 6.13 11.50 -4.97
C SER A 119 5.84 10.07 -4.52
N PHE A 120 4.81 9.88 -3.69
CA PHE A 120 4.39 8.56 -3.22
C PHE A 120 3.86 7.68 -4.35
N LEU A 121 3.03 8.24 -5.23
CA LEU A 121 2.48 7.52 -6.39
C LEU A 121 3.56 7.06 -7.39
N ASP A 122 4.62 7.85 -7.54
CA ASP A 122 5.80 7.49 -8.33
C ASP A 122 6.63 6.38 -7.67
N ALA A 123 6.80 6.42 -6.35
CA ALA A 123 7.50 5.38 -5.60
C ALA A 123 6.80 4.01 -5.74
N LEU A 124 5.47 3.99 -5.74
CA LEU A 124 4.65 2.78 -5.93
C LEU A 124 4.87 2.09 -7.28
N TRP A 125 5.20 2.83 -8.33
CA TRP A 125 5.42 2.21 -9.64
C TRP A 125 6.63 1.27 -9.62
N ARG A 126 7.70 1.68 -8.94
CA ARG A 126 8.92 0.86 -8.75
C ARG A 126 8.69 -0.32 -7.81
N TYR A 127 7.73 -0.18 -6.88
CA TYR A 127 7.36 -1.20 -5.90
C TYR A 127 6.70 -2.44 -6.53
N ARG A 128 5.91 -2.28 -7.59
CA ARG A 128 5.18 -3.37 -8.27
C ARG A 128 6.09 -4.54 -8.70
N ALA A 129 7.29 -4.26 -9.20
CA ALA A 129 8.21 -5.30 -9.65
C ALA A 129 8.72 -6.16 -8.49
N GLN A 130 9.03 -5.53 -7.35
CA GLN A 130 9.52 -6.24 -6.16
C GLN A 130 8.45 -7.16 -5.58
N VAL A 131 7.20 -6.69 -5.52
CA VAL A 131 6.07 -7.52 -5.08
C VAL A 131 5.94 -8.77 -5.96
N ARG A 132 5.96 -8.61 -7.28
CA ARG A 132 5.86 -9.74 -8.22
C ARG A 132 6.97 -10.76 -7.99
N ASP A 133 8.21 -10.29 -7.89
CA ASP A 133 9.37 -11.16 -7.75
C ASP A 133 9.38 -11.89 -6.39
N THR A 134 8.93 -11.23 -5.32
CA THR A 134 8.74 -11.86 -3.99
C THR A 134 7.65 -12.91 -4.02
N VAL A 135 6.47 -12.61 -4.60
CA VAL A 135 5.39 -13.60 -4.75
C VAL A 135 5.91 -14.83 -5.50
N TRP A 136 6.61 -14.61 -6.62
CA TRP A 136 7.21 -15.69 -7.40
C TRP A 136 8.15 -16.54 -6.54
N ALA A 137 9.07 -15.91 -5.80
CA ALA A 137 10.02 -16.60 -4.93
C ALA A 137 9.33 -17.41 -3.82
N THR A 138 8.17 -16.98 -3.34
CA THR A 138 7.37 -17.70 -2.34
C THR A 138 6.67 -18.92 -2.91
N VAL A 139 6.15 -18.85 -4.15
CA VAL A 139 5.20 -19.86 -4.65
C VAL A 139 5.75 -20.85 -5.68
N TRP A 140 6.89 -20.57 -6.31
CA TRP A 140 7.37 -21.35 -7.46
C TRP A 140 7.64 -22.83 -7.16
N ARG A 141 7.80 -23.22 -5.88
CA ARG A 141 8.04 -24.62 -5.45
C ARG A 141 6.80 -25.35 -4.94
N ILE A 142 5.65 -24.70 -4.85
CA ILE A 142 4.46 -25.32 -4.22
C ILE A 142 3.99 -26.55 -5.01
N GLY A 143 4.03 -26.53 -6.35
CA GLY A 143 3.59 -27.67 -7.16
C GLY A 143 2.12 -28.07 -6.88
N VAL A 144 1.81 -29.35 -7.07
CA VAL A 144 0.49 -29.93 -6.76
C VAL A 144 0.43 -30.31 -5.28
N GLN A 145 -0.69 -29.99 -4.64
CA GLN A 145 -0.95 -30.22 -3.22
C GLN A 145 -2.12 -31.19 -3.02
N GLY A 146 -2.12 -31.87 -1.88
CA GLY A 146 -3.13 -32.86 -1.52
C GLY A 146 -2.69 -34.32 -1.68
N PRO A 147 -3.64 -35.26 -1.72
CA PRO A 147 -5.08 -35.02 -1.82
C PRO A 147 -5.66 -34.38 -0.56
N PHE A 148 -6.55 -33.40 -0.74
CA PHE A 148 -7.23 -32.67 0.34
C PHE A 148 -8.74 -32.84 0.21
N ASP A 149 -9.43 -32.90 1.34
CA ASP A 149 -10.86 -32.56 1.38
C ASP A 149 -11.06 -31.04 1.30
N GLU A 150 -12.31 -30.57 1.38
CA GLU A 150 -12.62 -29.14 1.31
C GLU A 150 -12.01 -28.34 2.47
N ALA A 151 -11.99 -28.90 3.68
CA ALA A 151 -11.48 -28.22 4.87
C ALA A 151 -9.95 -28.06 4.79
N ASP A 152 -9.24 -29.12 4.41
CA ASP A 152 -7.80 -29.11 4.20
C ASP A 152 -7.40 -28.14 3.08
N ALA A 153 -8.17 -28.09 1.99
CA ALA A 153 -7.92 -27.13 0.91
C ALA A 153 -8.08 -25.67 1.36
N ASN A 154 -9.12 -25.38 2.13
CA ASN A 154 -9.35 -24.05 2.71
C ASN A 154 -8.25 -23.65 3.71
N GLN A 155 -7.79 -24.60 4.53
CA GLN A 155 -6.69 -24.39 5.46
C GLN A 155 -5.38 -24.13 4.72
N PHE A 156 -5.06 -24.93 3.70
CA PHE A 156 -3.89 -24.71 2.84
C PHE A 156 -3.91 -23.30 2.22
N MET A 157 -5.05 -22.88 1.68
CA MET A 157 -5.23 -21.55 1.11
C MET A 157 -5.02 -20.43 2.12
N THR A 158 -5.50 -20.61 3.35
CA THR A 158 -5.30 -19.63 4.43
C THR A 158 -3.83 -19.53 4.81
N THR A 159 -3.15 -20.67 4.98
CA THR A 159 -1.72 -20.70 5.28
C THR A 159 -0.88 -20.09 4.16
N LEU A 160 -1.23 -20.34 2.90
CA LEU A 160 -0.53 -19.75 1.76
C LEU A 160 -0.70 -18.22 1.70
N ARG A 161 -1.92 -17.71 1.97
CA ARG A 161 -2.14 -16.24 2.08
C ARG A 161 -1.28 -15.63 3.19
N GLN A 162 -1.28 -16.23 4.37
CA GLN A 162 -0.48 -15.76 5.50
C GLN A 162 1.03 -15.76 5.19
N ALA A 163 1.52 -16.79 4.50
CA ALA A 163 2.92 -16.86 4.09
C ALA A 163 3.28 -15.75 3.08
N LEU A 164 2.39 -15.46 2.12
CA LEU A 164 2.57 -14.35 1.18
C LEU A 164 2.51 -13.00 1.87
N ASP A 165 1.57 -12.79 2.80
CA ASP A 165 1.48 -11.55 3.56
C ASP A 165 2.73 -11.32 4.41
N ALA A 166 3.22 -12.35 5.11
CA ALA A 166 4.46 -12.28 5.87
C ALA A 166 5.68 -12.00 4.99
N ALA A 167 5.76 -12.61 3.80
CA ALA A 167 6.85 -12.41 2.86
C ALA A 167 6.87 -10.98 2.28
N LEU A 168 5.70 -10.37 2.10
CA LEU A 168 5.57 -9.06 1.50
C LEU A 168 5.57 -7.89 2.52
N LEU A 169 5.28 -8.15 3.80
CA LEU A 169 5.26 -7.11 4.85
C LEU A 169 6.54 -6.25 4.91
N PRO A 170 7.77 -6.81 4.87
CA PRO A 170 8.98 -5.99 4.91
C PRO A 170 9.12 -5.04 3.72
N TYR A 171 8.52 -5.40 2.59
CA TYR A 171 8.52 -4.56 1.39
C TYR A 171 7.57 -3.37 1.58
N ASP A 172 6.40 -3.59 2.20
CA ASP A 172 5.44 -2.51 2.47
C ASP A 172 6.07 -1.49 3.44
N GLU A 173 6.72 -1.99 4.50
CA GLU A 173 7.43 -1.16 5.47
C GLU A 173 8.58 -0.38 4.82
N ASN A 174 9.34 -1.01 3.92
CA ASN A 174 10.44 -0.36 3.21
C ASN A 174 9.94 0.76 2.29
N LEU A 175 8.83 0.53 1.58
CA LEU A 175 8.20 1.55 0.74
C LEU A 175 7.79 2.76 1.57
N LEU A 176 7.09 2.55 2.70
CA LEU A 176 6.67 3.64 3.58
C LEU A 176 7.86 4.36 4.23
N ALA A 177 8.93 3.64 4.57
CA ALA A 177 10.15 4.25 5.08
C ALA A 177 10.86 5.11 4.02
N ARG A 178 10.91 4.65 2.76
CA ARG A 178 11.45 5.44 1.65
C ARG A 178 10.59 6.66 1.35
N ASP A 179 9.27 6.51 1.43
CA ASP A 179 8.34 7.63 1.27
C ASP A 179 8.62 8.74 2.28
N ARG A 180 8.75 8.41 3.58
CA ARG A 180 9.15 9.38 4.62
C ARG A 180 10.44 10.11 4.27
N GLY A 181 11.47 9.38 3.83
CA GLY A 181 12.74 10.00 3.40
C GLY A 181 12.65 10.82 2.11
N LEU A 182 11.61 10.64 1.28
CA LEU A 182 11.31 11.51 0.14
C LEU A 182 10.55 12.76 0.58
N GLN A 183 9.59 12.61 1.52
CA GLN A 183 8.86 13.73 2.10
C GLN A 183 9.81 14.71 2.80
N GLU A 184 10.76 14.23 3.61
CA GLU A 184 11.78 15.06 4.27
C GLU A 184 12.62 15.91 3.28
N LYS A 185 12.82 15.43 2.05
CA LYS A 185 13.53 16.19 1.01
C LYS A 185 12.67 17.32 0.44
N ILE A 186 11.36 17.09 0.34
CA ILE A 186 10.39 18.11 -0.05
C ILE A 186 10.25 19.14 1.08
N ASP A 187 10.14 18.66 2.32
CA ASP A 187 9.92 19.42 3.56
C ASP A 187 11.21 19.96 4.18
N ASN A 188 12.01 20.64 3.35
CA ASN A 188 13.18 21.36 3.84
C ASN A 188 12.81 22.78 4.28
N SER A 189 13.68 23.40 5.10
CA SER A 189 13.47 24.76 5.64
C SER A 189 13.24 25.83 4.58
N GLY A 190 13.89 25.71 3.42
CA GLY A 190 13.70 26.62 2.28
C GLY A 190 12.29 26.53 1.69
N GLU A 191 11.75 25.32 1.61
CA GLU A 191 10.39 25.06 1.15
C GLU A 191 9.35 25.59 2.15
N TYR A 192 9.52 25.34 3.45
CA TYR A 192 8.63 25.91 4.47
C TYR A 192 8.58 27.44 4.39
N ALA A 193 9.74 28.08 4.26
CA ALA A 193 9.81 29.53 4.09
C ALA A 193 9.13 30.00 2.78
N ASN A 194 9.20 29.21 1.71
CA ASN A 194 8.55 29.51 0.45
C ASN A 194 7.02 29.44 0.57
N VAL A 195 6.48 28.36 1.11
CA VAL A 195 5.05 28.18 1.36
C VAL A 195 4.53 29.27 2.30
N ALA A 196 5.26 29.59 3.37
CA ALA A 196 4.91 30.66 4.30
C ALA A 196 4.79 32.03 3.61
N ARG A 197 5.77 32.39 2.75
CA ARG A 197 5.70 33.63 1.96
C ARG A 197 4.51 33.67 1.01
N GLN A 198 4.15 32.55 0.39
CA GLN A 198 2.97 32.46 -0.48
C GLN A 198 1.68 32.70 0.31
N ILE A 199 1.56 32.08 1.48
CA ILE A 199 0.42 32.27 2.39
C ILE A 199 0.33 33.74 2.84
N GLU A 200 1.44 34.35 3.29
CA GLU A 200 1.43 35.76 3.68
C GLU A 200 0.96 36.68 2.54
N LYS A 201 1.44 36.43 1.31
CA LYS A 201 1.01 37.17 0.12
C LYS A 201 -0.49 37.00 -0.14
N CYS A 202 -1.03 35.80 0.06
CA CYS A 202 -2.46 35.53 -0.03
C CYS A 202 -3.25 36.32 1.02
N LEU A 203 -2.83 36.29 2.28
CA LEU A 203 -3.50 36.98 3.39
C LEU A 203 -3.43 38.51 3.30
N ARG A 204 -2.40 39.05 2.63
CA ARG A 204 -2.31 40.49 2.33
C ARG A 204 -3.20 40.93 1.16
N ARG A 205 -3.49 40.04 0.20
CA ARG A 205 -4.32 40.32 -0.98
C ARG A 205 -5.82 40.15 -0.75
N GLY A 206 -6.21 39.45 0.32
CA GLY A 206 -7.61 39.27 0.73
C GLY A 206 -8.10 40.30 1.76
N ARG A 207 -7.28 41.29 2.11
CA ARG A 207 -7.65 42.51 2.84
C ARG A 207 -7.80 43.64 1.83
#